data_AF-A0A2I0DC64-F1
#
_entry.id   AF-A0A2I0DC64-F1
#
_cell.length_a   1.000
_cell.length_b   1.000
_cell.length_c   1.000
_cell.angle_alpha   90.00
_cell.angle_beta   90.00
_cell.angle_gamma   90.00
#
_symmetry.space_group_name_H-M   'P 1'
#
loop_
_entity.id
_entity.type
_entity.pdbx_description
1 polymer ?
#
loop_
_entity_poly.entity_id
_entity_poly.type
_entity_poly.pdbx_seq_one_letter_code
_entity_poly.pdbx_strand_id
1 'polypeptide(L)'
;MPFLTKELADTLCTAIVLGFVKTDGSRTQIQYANATEQIDYKTVESKFSALGVTLSISQSVSQPETAYIVAKTPKVPSNDYTKYLTSDYWKYLQAITKSANALKTAPYGAYIGGMSTVNKLFLIGPSNLDQYDPVYRAADDAAVGVAYSKAVKDTNSALDCLKKDTPAAKPAGLSLDFTDLNSPIITPFINGKLFKSYHGMIQAIVKYQTTIDTNSFIFEISLGNNTSKVSSCFPCCTLMTANNTPPTSTHFGRGDNWNIPQNCNSRSAWESKITSYYESGIKSMSTNKKTHNLTEVLKINAVASKIPSVFLEALTFESKFTEKIINTLA
;
A
#
# COMPACT_ATOMS: atom_id res chain seq x y z
N MET A 1 -15.15 14.59 18.32
CA MET A 1 -14.00 13.70 18.56
C MET A 1 -12.80 14.61 18.72
N PRO A 2 -11.91 14.41 19.73
CA PRO A 2 -10.68 15.20 19.79
C PRO A 2 -9.88 15.01 18.51
N PHE A 3 -9.10 16.02 18.13
CA PHE A 3 -8.11 15.90 17.07
C PHE A 3 -7.15 14.73 17.38
N LEU A 4 -6.85 13.90 16.39
CA LEU A 4 -5.86 12.83 16.46
C LEU A 4 -4.50 13.41 16.84
N THR A 5 -3.89 12.83 17.86
CA THR A 5 -2.46 12.95 18.13
C THR A 5 -1.70 11.82 17.44
N LYS A 6 -0.38 11.93 17.35
CA LYS A 6 0.46 10.84 16.83
C LYS A 6 0.29 9.55 17.63
N GLU A 7 0.23 9.64 18.95
CA GLU A 7 0.02 8.49 19.84
C GLU A 7 -1.33 7.81 19.58
N LEU A 8 -2.40 8.58 19.41
CA LEU A 8 -3.73 8.03 19.07
C LEU A 8 -3.73 7.38 17.69
N ALA A 9 -3.08 8.00 16.71
CA ALA A 9 -2.95 7.46 15.35
C ALA A 9 -2.16 6.13 15.34
N ASP A 10 -1.05 6.06 16.07
CA ASP A 10 -0.21 4.87 16.17
C ASP A 10 -0.93 3.75 16.93
N THR A 11 -1.68 4.08 17.99
CA THR A 11 -2.49 3.11 18.74
C THR A 11 -3.63 2.55 17.87
N LEU A 12 -4.33 3.41 17.11
CA LEU A 12 -5.37 2.99 16.16
C LEU A 12 -4.81 2.05 15.09
N CYS A 13 -3.69 2.44 14.47
CA CYS A 13 -3.01 1.62 13.47
C CYS A 13 -2.60 0.26 14.05
N THR A 14 -2.07 0.24 15.28
CA THR A 14 -1.66 -0.99 15.96
C THR A 14 -2.84 -1.94 16.20
N ALA A 15 -3.97 -1.41 16.69
CA ALA A 15 -5.19 -2.21 16.88
C ALA A 15 -5.67 -2.81 15.55
N ILE A 16 -5.72 -2.02 14.48
CA ILE A 16 -6.16 -2.49 13.16
C ILE A 16 -5.20 -3.55 12.60
N VAL A 17 -3.88 -3.38 12.71
CA VAL A 17 -2.91 -4.40 12.25
C VAL A 17 -3.04 -5.69 13.06
N LEU A 18 -3.15 -5.60 14.38
CA LEU A 18 -3.32 -6.75 15.27
C LEU A 18 -4.58 -7.56 14.89
N GLY A 19 -5.70 -6.87 14.69
CA GLY A 19 -6.94 -7.51 14.29
C GLY A 19 -6.90 -8.11 12.89
N PHE A 20 -6.24 -7.45 11.94
CA PHE A 20 -5.96 -8.03 10.62
C PHE A 20 -5.17 -9.33 10.74
N VAL A 21 -4.07 -9.34 11.48
CA VAL A 21 -3.23 -10.55 11.63
C VAL A 21 -4.04 -11.70 12.22
N LYS A 22 -4.87 -11.41 13.23
CA LYS A 22 -5.72 -12.40 13.88
C LYS A 22 -6.83 -12.97 12.98
N THR A 23 -7.35 -12.20 12.03
CA THR A 23 -8.52 -12.56 11.23
C THR A 23 -8.17 -13.07 9.84
N ASP A 24 -7.28 -12.38 9.15
CA ASP A 24 -6.91 -12.64 7.75
C ASP A 24 -5.38 -12.82 7.58
N GLY A 25 -4.57 -12.63 8.63
CA GLY A 25 -3.12 -12.74 8.56
C GLY A 25 -2.60 -14.10 8.12
N SER A 26 -3.33 -15.19 8.41
CA SER A 26 -2.98 -16.54 7.94
C SER A 26 -3.08 -16.71 6.42
N ARG A 27 -3.79 -15.81 5.73
CA ARG A 27 -4.00 -15.85 4.26
C ARG A 27 -2.95 -15.06 3.48
N THR A 28 -2.08 -14.35 4.18
CA THR A 28 -1.12 -13.40 3.61
C THR A 28 0.26 -13.63 4.20
N GLN A 29 1.27 -13.77 3.35
CA GLN A 29 2.65 -13.86 3.78
C GLN A 29 3.15 -12.48 4.20
N ILE A 30 3.58 -12.32 5.46
CA ILE A 30 4.18 -11.09 5.95
C ILE A 30 5.69 -11.12 5.70
N GLN A 31 6.21 -10.07 5.09
CA GLN A 31 7.59 -10.01 4.62
C GLN A 31 8.31 -8.74 5.03
N TYR A 32 9.62 -8.88 5.29
CA TYR A 32 10.56 -7.78 5.49
C TYR A 32 11.60 -7.74 4.36
N ALA A 33 12.19 -6.56 4.12
CA ALA A 33 13.08 -6.35 2.98
C ALA A 33 14.49 -6.94 3.18
N ASN A 34 15.09 -6.67 4.35
CA ASN A 34 16.49 -6.91 4.61
C ASN A 34 16.76 -7.20 6.09
N ALA A 35 18.00 -7.58 6.41
CA ALA A 35 18.42 -7.95 7.76
C ALA A 35 18.19 -6.82 8.79
N THR A 36 18.33 -5.56 8.38
CA THR A 36 18.08 -4.42 9.28
C THR A 36 16.62 -4.36 9.71
N GLU A 37 15.67 -4.58 8.79
CA GLU A 37 14.24 -4.62 9.14
C GLU A 37 13.86 -5.86 9.94
N GLN A 38 14.61 -6.96 9.86
CA GLN A 38 14.29 -8.21 10.55
C GLN A 38 14.11 -8.02 12.07
N ILE A 39 14.93 -7.16 12.68
CA ILE A 39 14.91 -6.89 14.12
C ILE A 39 13.54 -6.30 14.54
N ASP A 40 13.06 -5.32 13.79
CA ASP A 40 11.76 -4.68 14.04
C ASP A 40 10.63 -5.70 13.92
N TYR A 41 10.66 -6.53 12.87
CA TYR A 41 9.62 -7.55 12.66
C TYR A 41 9.63 -8.63 13.74
N LYS A 42 10.81 -9.05 14.21
CA LYS A 42 10.94 -9.98 15.34
C LYS A 42 10.40 -9.38 16.63
N THR A 43 10.61 -8.09 16.84
CA THR A 43 10.04 -7.36 17.98
C THR A 43 8.51 -7.29 17.90
N VAL A 44 7.96 -7.02 16.71
CA VAL A 44 6.51 -7.06 16.46
C VAL A 44 5.92 -8.45 16.69
N GLU A 45 6.57 -9.51 16.17
CA GLU A 45 6.17 -10.90 16.35
C GLU A 45 6.08 -11.27 17.85
N SER A 46 7.08 -10.88 18.64
CA SER A 46 7.10 -11.08 20.09
C SER A 46 5.96 -10.33 20.80
N LYS A 47 5.76 -9.04 20.48
CA LYS A 47 4.68 -8.22 21.04
C LYS A 47 3.29 -8.77 20.72
N PHE A 48 3.07 -9.22 19.49
CA PHE A 48 1.79 -9.83 19.09
C PHE A 48 1.58 -11.21 19.74
N SER A 49 2.64 -12.00 19.89
CA SER A 49 2.57 -13.30 20.57
C SER A 49 2.18 -13.14 22.05
N ALA A 50 2.65 -12.09 22.72
CA ALA A 50 2.23 -11.75 24.10
C ALA A 50 0.74 -11.34 24.21
N LEU A 51 0.09 -11.05 23.08
CA LEU A 51 -1.35 -10.79 22.96
C LEU A 51 -2.12 -12.00 22.39
N GLY A 52 -1.47 -13.17 22.28
CA GLY A 52 -2.08 -14.40 21.77
C GLY A 52 -2.29 -14.40 20.25
N VAL A 53 -1.54 -13.57 19.50
CA VAL A 53 -1.63 -13.49 18.04
C VAL A 53 -0.31 -13.93 17.42
N THR A 54 -0.35 -15.03 16.67
CA THR A 54 0.82 -15.56 15.96
C THR A 54 0.97 -14.88 14.61
N LEU A 55 2.19 -14.43 14.31
CA LEU A 55 2.56 -13.82 13.03
C LEU A 55 3.50 -14.78 12.29
N SER A 56 3.26 -15.00 10.99
CA SER A 56 4.22 -15.70 10.13
C SER A 56 5.00 -14.68 9.33
N ILE A 57 6.28 -14.49 9.68
CA ILE A 57 7.19 -13.56 9.01
C ILE A 57 8.25 -14.31 8.21
N SER A 58 8.62 -13.75 7.06
CA SER A 58 9.68 -14.29 6.20
C SER A 58 10.45 -13.16 5.53
N GLN A 59 11.69 -13.39 5.13
CA GLN A 59 12.40 -12.41 4.30
C GLN A 59 11.80 -12.43 2.89
N SER A 60 11.59 -11.26 2.30
CA SER A 60 11.33 -11.18 0.86
C SER A 60 12.56 -11.64 0.10
N VAL A 61 12.36 -12.35 -1.00
CA VAL A 61 13.45 -12.59 -1.95
C VAL A 61 13.95 -11.23 -2.43
N SER A 62 15.26 -10.99 -2.34
CA SER A 62 15.88 -9.81 -2.96
C SER A 62 15.71 -9.95 -4.47
N GLN A 63 14.75 -9.22 -5.05
CA GLN A 63 14.52 -9.27 -6.48
C GLN A 63 15.54 -8.34 -7.16
N PRO A 64 16.36 -8.84 -8.10
CA PRO A 64 17.27 -7.99 -8.85
C PRO A 64 16.44 -7.04 -9.73
N GLU A 65 16.58 -5.74 -9.46
CA GLU A 65 16.24 -4.60 -10.31
C GLU A 65 14.77 -4.40 -10.75
N THR A 66 13.86 -5.37 -10.59
CA THR A 66 12.45 -5.20 -10.99
C THR A 66 11.52 -6.02 -10.11
N ALA A 67 11.28 -5.54 -8.89
CA ALA A 67 10.36 -6.20 -7.99
C ALA A 67 8.90 -5.89 -8.38
N TYR A 68 8.08 -6.92 -8.46
CA TYR A 68 6.67 -6.82 -8.77
C TYR A 68 5.84 -7.64 -7.79
N ILE A 69 4.60 -7.24 -7.58
CA ILE A 69 3.63 -7.93 -6.74
C ILE A 69 2.35 -8.09 -7.53
N VAL A 70 1.65 -9.21 -7.33
CA VAL A 70 0.39 -9.48 -7.99
C VAL A 70 -0.73 -9.67 -6.97
N ALA A 71 -1.95 -9.35 -7.38
CA ALA A 71 -3.14 -9.78 -6.67
C ALA A 71 -3.36 -11.27 -6.91
N LYS A 72 -3.75 -12.02 -5.88
CA LYS A 72 -4.15 -13.42 -6.06
C LYS A 72 -5.46 -13.47 -6.85
N THR A 73 -5.48 -14.30 -7.88
CA THR A 73 -6.63 -14.57 -8.75
C THR A 73 -6.69 -16.07 -9.06
N PRO A 74 -7.73 -16.59 -9.71
CA PRO A 74 -7.72 -17.99 -10.17
C PRO A 74 -6.51 -18.33 -11.04
N LYS A 75 -5.96 -17.37 -11.79
CA LYS A 75 -4.70 -17.53 -12.55
C LYS A 75 -3.47 -17.61 -11.67
N VAL A 76 -3.45 -16.83 -10.58
CA VAL A 76 -2.33 -16.74 -9.63
C VAL A 76 -2.80 -17.12 -8.22
N PRO A 77 -3.06 -18.41 -7.96
CA PRO A 77 -3.61 -18.84 -6.67
C PRO A 77 -2.55 -18.91 -5.57
N SER A 78 -1.26 -18.97 -5.93
CA SER A 78 -0.14 -19.16 -5.00
C SER A 78 0.69 -17.89 -4.81
N ASN A 79 1.52 -17.89 -3.77
CA ASN A 79 2.50 -16.81 -3.51
C ASN A 79 3.71 -16.87 -4.47
N ASP A 80 3.89 -17.95 -5.22
CA ASP A 80 4.90 -18.03 -6.28
C ASP A 80 4.33 -17.45 -7.58
N TYR A 81 4.46 -16.13 -7.70
CA TYR A 81 3.93 -15.37 -8.82
C TYR A 81 4.95 -15.13 -9.94
N THR A 82 6.22 -15.49 -9.71
CA THR A 82 7.36 -15.13 -10.57
C THR A 82 7.22 -15.64 -12.00
N LYS A 83 6.50 -16.75 -12.17
CA LYS A 83 6.24 -17.44 -13.45
C LYS A 83 5.13 -16.85 -14.31
N TYR A 84 4.32 -15.92 -13.80
CA TYR A 84 3.12 -15.44 -14.53
C TYR A 84 3.38 -14.21 -15.41
N LEU A 85 4.53 -13.54 -15.23
CA LEU A 85 5.02 -12.62 -16.25
C LEU A 85 5.82 -13.40 -17.30
N THR A 86 5.43 -13.26 -18.57
CA THR A 86 6.18 -13.85 -19.68
C THR A 86 7.57 -13.21 -19.79
N SER A 87 8.51 -13.87 -20.46
CA SER A 87 9.85 -13.34 -20.71
C SER A 87 9.83 -11.97 -21.40
N ASP A 88 8.85 -11.71 -22.24
CA ASP A 88 8.76 -10.45 -22.98
C ASP A 88 8.18 -9.33 -22.12
N TYR A 89 7.23 -9.62 -21.23
CA TYR A 89 6.83 -8.66 -20.20
C TYR A 89 8.02 -8.33 -19.30
N TRP A 90 8.79 -9.33 -18.88
CA TRP A 90 9.97 -9.10 -18.07
C TRP A 90 11.01 -8.20 -18.75
N LYS A 91 11.36 -8.47 -20.02
CA LYS A 91 12.27 -7.62 -20.81
C LYS A 91 11.77 -6.18 -20.93
N TYR A 92 10.47 -6.01 -21.16
CA TYR A 92 9.85 -4.70 -21.20
C TYR A 92 10.00 -3.95 -19.86
N LEU A 93 9.74 -4.62 -18.73
CA LEU A 93 9.88 -4.03 -17.40
C LEU A 93 11.34 -3.65 -17.08
N GLN A 94 12.30 -4.49 -17.47
CA GLN A 94 13.73 -4.18 -17.32
C GLN A 94 14.12 -2.94 -18.15
N ALA A 95 13.61 -2.83 -19.38
CA ALA A 95 13.92 -1.71 -20.26
C ALA A 95 13.37 -0.38 -19.73
N ILE A 96 12.13 -0.34 -19.24
CA ILE A 96 11.59 0.89 -18.62
C ILE A 96 12.31 1.25 -17.31
N THR A 97 12.74 0.25 -16.54
CA THR A 97 13.52 0.47 -15.30
C THR A 97 14.89 1.08 -15.63
N LYS A 98 15.57 0.57 -16.67
CA LYS A 98 16.82 1.14 -17.17
C LYS A 98 16.66 2.59 -17.61
N SER A 99 15.57 2.92 -18.32
CA SER A 99 15.28 4.30 -18.72
C SER A 99 15.03 5.21 -17.53
N ALA A 100 14.25 4.76 -16.55
CA ALA A 100 14.00 5.51 -15.31
C ALA A 100 15.29 5.76 -14.51
N ASN A 101 16.21 4.79 -14.52
CA ASN A 101 17.53 4.92 -13.88
C ASN A 101 18.47 5.89 -14.60
N ALA A 102 18.27 6.11 -15.90
CA ALA A 102 19.06 7.07 -16.68
C ALA A 102 18.64 8.53 -16.45
N LEU A 103 17.51 8.77 -15.76
CA LEU A 103 17.09 10.12 -15.39
C LEU A 103 18.08 10.75 -14.40
N LYS A 104 18.30 12.07 -14.51
CA LYS A 104 19.15 12.84 -13.58
C LYS A 104 18.78 12.59 -12.11
N THR A 105 17.51 12.32 -11.84
CA THR A 105 17.06 11.79 -10.56
C THR A 105 16.06 10.69 -10.84
N ALA A 106 16.46 9.44 -10.57
CA ALA A 106 15.56 8.29 -10.69
C ALA A 106 14.35 8.46 -9.75
N PRO A 107 13.13 8.14 -10.21
CA PRO A 107 11.92 8.40 -9.46
C PRO A 107 11.83 7.53 -8.21
N TYR A 108 11.33 8.11 -7.13
CA TYR A 108 11.17 7.44 -5.83
C TYR A 108 9.68 7.16 -5.54
N GLY A 109 9.35 5.98 -5.03
CA GLY A 109 7.95 5.61 -4.77
C GLY A 109 7.11 5.43 -6.04
N ALA A 110 7.76 5.18 -7.17
CA ALA A 110 7.13 5.02 -8.48
C ALA A 110 6.56 3.61 -8.65
N TYR A 111 5.41 3.37 -8.02
CA TYR A 111 4.71 2.10 -8.08
C TYR A 111 3.71 2.09 -9.25
N ILE A 112 4.04 1.37 -10.32
CA ILE A 112 3.24 1.36 -11.54
C ILE A 112 2.19 0.24 -11.46
N GLY A 113 0.92 0.62 -11.47
CA GLY A 113 -0.21 -0.32 -11.47
C GLY A 113 -0.61 -0.77 -12.86
N GLY A 114 -1.10 -2.00 -12.97
CA GLY A 114 -1.62 -2.52 -14.23
C GLY A 114 -2.36 -3.86 -14.10
N MET A 115 -2.85 -4.33 -15.24
CA MET A 115 -3.44 -5.66 -15.41
C MET A 115 -2.74 -6.38 -16.56
N SER A 116 -2.47 -7.66 -16.37
CA SER A 116 -1.96 -8.54 -17.42
C SER A 116 -3.03 -9.54 -17.84
N THR A 117 -3.15 -9.76 -19.15
CA THR A 117 -3.89 -10.87 -19.76
C THR A 117 -2.92 -11.81 -20.46
N VAL A 118 -3.42 -12.86 -21.12
CA VAL A 118 -2.57 -13.75 -21.93
C VAL A 118 -1.78 -13.02 -23.01
N ASN A 119 -2.35 -11.97 -23.62
CA ASN A 119 -1.77 -11.35 -24.83
C ASN A 119 -1.50 -9.85 -24.69
N LYS A 120 -1.87 -9.21 -23.58
CA LYS A 120 -1.85 -7.75 -23.44
C LYS A 120 -1.59 -7.30 -22.00
N LEU A 121 -0.75 -6.28 -21.82
CA LEU A 121 -0.64 -5.49 -20.59
C LEU A 121 -1.43 -4.20 -20.70
N PHE A 122 -2.12 -3.85 -19.62
CA PHE A 122 -2.80 -2.59 -19.44
C PHE A 122 -2.12 -1.84 -18.31
N LEU A 123 -1.69 -0.60 -18.55
CA LEU A 123 -0.97 0.21 -17.58
C LEU A 123 -1.80 1.44 -17.18
N ILE A 124 -1.89 1.66 -15.88
CA ILE A 124 -2.50 2.86 -15.29
C ILE A 124 -1.43 3.89 -14.92
N GLY A 125 -0.22 3.47 -14.61
CA GLY A 125 0.88 4.38 -14.27
C GLY A 125 1.17 4.45 -12.77
N PRO A 126 1.95 5.46 -12.34
CA PRO A 126 2.36 5.63 -10.95
C PRO A 126 1.19 5.99 -10.04
N SER A 127 1.46 6.12 -8.74
CA SER A 127 0.49 6.62 -7.76
C SER A 127 -0.15 7.94 -8.23
N ASN A 128 -1.45 8.12 -8.03
CA ASN A 128 -2.11 9.41 -8.26
C ASN A 128 -2.32 10.13 -6.92
N LEU A 129 -2.40 11.46 -6.94
CA LEU A 129 -2.53 12.28 -5.73
C LEU A 129 -3.77 13.18 -5.78
N ASP A 130 -4.34 13.44 -4.62
CA ASP A 130 -5.45 14.38 -4.45
C ASP A 130 -5.32 15.10 -3.09
N GLN A 131 -5.89 16.30 -2.96
CA GLN A 131 -5.85 17.09 -1.72
C GLN A 131 -7.24 17.21 -1.11
N TYR A 132 -7.33 17.24 0.21
CA TYR A 132 -8.61 17.26 0.93
C TYR A 132 -8.54 18.07 2.22
N ASP A 133 -9.71 18.54 2.66
CA ASP A 133 -9.86 19.21 3.95
C ASP A 133 -9.87 18.16 5.07
N PRO A 134 -8.93 18.21 6.03
CA PRO A 134 -8.84 17.22 7.08
C PRO A 134 -9.97 17.40 8.11
N VAL A 135 -10.41 16.29 8.69
CA VAL A 135 -11.53 16.24 9.65
C VAL A 135 -11.06 15.87 11.05
N TYR A 136 -10.01 15.05 11.16
CA TYR A 136 -9.56 14.44 12.40
C TYR A 136 -8.17 14.88 12.84
N ARG A 137 -7.39 15.60 12.03
CA ARG A 137 -6.14 16.24 12.49
C ARG A 137 -5.94 17.62 11.85
N ALA A 138 -5.07 18.44 12.44
CA ALA A 138 -4.65 19.69 11.80
C ALA A 138 -3.61 19.39 10.71
N ALA A 139 -3.66 20.16 9.62
CA ALA A 139 -2.59 20.18 8.64
C ALA A 139 -1.36 20.90 9.24
N ASP A 140 -0.19 20.31 9.06
CA ASP A 140 1.09 21.01 9.22
C ASP A 140 1.53 21.43 7.83
N ASP A 141 1.13 22.63 7.41
CA ASP A 141 1.31 23.10 6.02
C ASP A 141 2.77 23.04 5.56
N ALA A 142 3.73 23.28 6.46
CA ALA A 142 5.14 23.25 6.13
C ALA A 142 5.60 21.81 5.80
N ALA A 143 5.33 20.86 6.69
CA ALA A 143 5.74 19.47 6.48
C ALA A 143 4.94 18.81 5.35
N VAL A 144 3.62 19.01 5.32
CA VAL A 144 2.71 18.42 4.33
C VAL A 144 2.98 18.98 2.93
N GLY A 145 3.23 20.28 2.82
CA GLY A 145 3.55 20.92 1.53
C GLY A 145 4.85 20.40 0.91
N VAL A 146 5.88 20.18 1.73
CA VAL A 146 7.15 19.56 1.29
C VAL A 146 6.91 18.11 0.82
N ALA A 147 6.19 17.31 1.61
CA ALA A 147 5.88 15.92 1.27
C ALA A 147 5.06 15.82 -0.04
N TYR A 148 4.02 16.63 -0.18
CA TYR A 148 3.20 16.69 -1.40
C TYR A 148 4.03 17.10 -2.61
N SER A 149 4.82 18.17 -2.52
CA SER A 149 5.63 18.65 -3.65
C SER A 149 6.64 17.61 -4.12
N LYS A 150 7.24 16.87 -3.17
CA LYS A 150 8.11 15.74 -3.48
C LYS A 150 7.34 14.63 -4.19
N ALA A 151 6.17 14.24 -3.67
CA ALA A 151 5.35 13.19 -4.25
C ALA A 151 4.87 13.53 -5.68
N VAL A 152 4.49 14.79 -5.95
CA VAL A 152 4.14 15.29 -7.29
C VAL A 152 5.32 15.16 -8.24
N LYS A 153 6.51 15.62 -7.83
CA LYS A 153 7.73 15.53 -8.65
C LYS A 153 8.05 14.09 -9.02
N ASP A 154 8.05 13.20 -8.04
CA ASP A 154 8.39 11.78 -8.26
C ASP A 154 7.34 11.08 -9.14
N THR A 155 6.06 11.36 -8.91
CA THR A 155 4.94 10.82 -9.70
C THR A 155 5.00 11.26 -11.16
N ASN A 156 5.18 12.56 -11.41
CA ASN A 156 5.24 13.09 -12.77
C ASN A 156 6.50 12.59 -13.50
N SER A 157 7.64 12.50 -12.81
CA SER A 157 8.88 11.91 -13.37
C SER A 157 8.68 10.47 -13.82
N ALA A 158 8.01 9.65 -13.00
CA ALA A 158 7.67 8.28 -13.35
C ALA A 158 6.72 8.20 -14.56
N LEU A 159 5.71 9.09 -14.59
CA LEU A 159 4.75 9.17 -15.68
C LEU A 159 5.41 9.58 -17.00
N ASP A 160 6.34 10.54 -16.97
CA ASP A 160 7.07 10.99 -18.15
C ASP A 160 7.95 9.87 -18.72
N CYS A 161 8.62 9.09 -17.87
CA CYS A 161 9.36 7.91 -18.29
C CYS A 161 8.45 6.86 -18.97
N LEU A 162 7.26 6.63 -18.39
CA LEU A 162 6.26 5.74 -18.98
C LEU A 162 5.74 6.23 -20.34
N LYS A 163 5.65 7.54 -20.57
CA LYS A 163 5.18 8.08 -21.87
C LYS A 163 6.28 8.11 -22.92
N LYS A 164 7.48 8.52 -22.54
CA LYS A 164 8.57 8.84 -23.47
C LYS A 164 9.39 7.62 -23.87
N ASP A 165 9.80 6.80 -22.91
CA ASP A 165 10.86 5.81 -23.13
C ASP A 165 10.29 4.40 -23.37
N THR A 166 9.03 4.22 -22.98
CA THR A 166 8.33 2.94 -22.99
C THR A 166 7.95 2.44 -24.39
N PRO A 167 7.51 3.31 -25.33
CA PRO A 167 7.26 2.89 -26.71
C PRO A 167 8.52 2.35 -27.41
N ALA A 168 9.70 2.91 -27.10
CA ALA A 168 10.99 2.46 -27.66
C ALA A 168 11.49 1.13 -27.06
N ALA A 169 11.09 0.85 -25.82
CA ALA A 169 11.45 -0.35 -25.08
C ALA A 169 10.56 -1.58 -25.38
N LYS A 170 9.49 -1.41 -26.16
CA LYS A 170 8.48 -2.43 -26.42
C LYS A 170 9.04 -3.60 -27.26
N PRO A 171 9.11 -4.84 -26.72
CA PRO A 171 9.49 -6.01 -27.50
C PRO A 171 8.51 -6.26 -28.66
N ALA A 172 9.01 -6.80 -29.77
CA ALA A 172 8.19 -7.22 -30.91
C ALA A 172 7.15 -8.27 -30.46
N GLY A 173 5.89 -8.10 -30.86
CA GLY A 173 4.78 -8.99 -30.49
C GLY A 173 4.11 -8.71 -29.14
N LEU A 174 4.66 -7.80 -28.32
CA LEU A 174 4.02 -7.39 -27.07
C LEU A 174 2.82 -6.47 -27.35
N SER A 175 1.65 -6.73 -26.78
CA SER A 175 0.55 -5.75 -26.80
C SER A 175 0.54 -4.95 -25.49
N LEU A 176 0.61 -3.63 -25.60
CA LEU A 176 0.61 -2.70 -24.47
C LEU A 176 -0.53 -1.70 -24.64
N ASP A 177 -1.25 -1.43 -23.56
CA ASP A 177 -2.28 -0.40 -23.48
C ASP A 177 -1.90 0.70 -22.51
N PHE A 178 -2.03 1.93 -22.98
CA PHE A 178 -1.80 3.16 -22.21
C PHE A 178 -3.05 4.04 -22.14
N THR A 179 -4.21 3.58 -22.61
CA THR A 179 -5.44 4.40 -22.62
C THR A 179 -5.87 4.84 -21.22
N ASP A 180 -5.54 4.04 -20.20
CA ASP A 180 -5.89 4.31 -18.81
C ASP A 180 -4.73 4.95 -18.01
N LEU A 181 -3.69 5.42 -18.69
CA LEU A 181 -2.53 6.03 -18.05
C LEU A 181 -2.94 7.35 -17.35
N ASN A 182 -2.49 7.51 -16.11
CA ASN A 182 -2.75 8.70 -15.29
C ASN A 182 -2.31 10.01 -15.98
N SER A 183 -3.03 11.07 -15.67
CA SER A 183 -2.66 12.42 -16.10
C SER A 183 -1.58 13.02 -15.17
N PRO A 184 -0.71 13.92 -15.67
CA PRO A 184 0.24 14.62 -14.83
C PRO A 184 -0.46 15.45 -13.75
N ILE A 185 0.13 15.51 -12.56
CA ILE A 185 -0.38 16.31 -11.45
C ILE A 185 0.21 17.71 -11.58
N ILE A 186 -0.64 18.70 -11.82
CA ILE A 186 -0.24 20.11 -12.00
C ILE A 186 -0.70 21.02 -10.87
N THR A 187 -1.54 20.50 -9.96
CA THR A 187 -2.13 21.29 -8.87
C THR A 187 -1.08 21.57 -7.78
N PRO A 188 -0.81 22.84 -7.43
CA PRO A 188 0.08 23.18 -6.32
C PRO A 188 -0.52 22.78 -4.97
N PHE A 189 0.32 22.72 -3.93
CA PHE A 189 -0.16 22.51 -2.57
C PHE A 189 -1.08 23.65 -2.11
N ILE A 190 -2.16 23.30 -1.41
CA ILE A 190 -3.14 24.25 -0.87
C ILE A 190 -3.03 24.24 0.66
N ASN A 191 -2.73 25.39 1.24
CA ASN A 191 -2.64 25.55 2.70
C ASN A 191 -3.93 25.10 3.41
N GLY A 192 -3.78 24.47 4.57
CA GLY A 192 -4.84 23.87 5.35
C GLY A 192 -5.27 22.48 4.91
N LYS A 193 -4.78 21.96 3.77
CA LYS A 193 -5.13 20.63 3.27
C LYS A 193 -4.13 19.55 3.65
N LEU A 194 -4.62 18.31 3.69
CA LEU A 194 -3.80 17.10 3.60
C LEU A 194 -3.86 16.56 2.16
N PHE A 195 -3.01 15.59 1.84
CA PHE A 195 -3.07 14.90 0.57
C PHE A 195 -3.22 13.39 0.72
N LYS A 196 -3.72 12.76 -0.34
CA LYS A 196 -3.99 11.35 -0.50
C LYS A 196 -3.10 10.81 -1.61
N SER A 197 -2.57 9.62 -1.41
CA SER A 197 -1.82 8.86 -2.40
C SER A 197 -2.57 7.58 -2.74
N TYR A 198 -2.94 7.42 -4.00
CA TYR A 198 -3.58 6.23 -4.53
C TYR A 198 -2.52 5.37 -5.22
N HIS A 199 -2.03 4.33 -4.56
CA HIS A 199 -0.98 3.47 -5.13
C HIS A 199 -1.46 2.77 -6.42
N GLY A 200 -0.53 2.50 -7.34
CA GLY A 200 -0.83 1.90 -8.65
C GLY A 200 -1.70 0.64 -8.60
N MET A 201 -1.38 -0.30 -7.71
CA MET A 201 -2.14 -1.54 -7.45
C MET A 201 -3.60 -1.23 -7.13
N ILE A 202 -3.84 -0.21 -6.32
CA ILE A 202 -5.17 0.17 -5.85
C ILE A 202 -5.97 0.81 -6.96
N GLN A 203 -5.35 1.67 -7.76
CA GLN A 203 -5.96 2.21 -8.95
C GLN A 203 -6.33 1.09 -9.95
N ALA A 204 -5.44 0.10 -10.11
CA ALA A 204 -5.69 -1.05 -10.98
C ALA A 204 -6.83 -1.93 -10.51
N ILE A 205 -6.96 -2.17 -9.20
CA ILE A 205 -8.10 -2.90 -8.63
C ILE A 205 -9.40 -2.14 -8.88
N VAL A 206 -9.44 -0.85 -8.52
CA VAL A 206 -10.64 -0.02 -8.72
C VAL A 206 -11.07 -0.03 -10.19
N LYS A 207 -10.13 -0.01 -11.13
CA LYS A 207 -10.40 0.03 -12.56
C LYS A 207 -10.81 -1.33 -13.14
N TYR A 208 -10.08 -2.39 -12.81
CA TYR A 208 -10.17 -3.69 -13.52
C TYR A 208 -10.81 -4.81 -12.71
N GLN A 209 -11.22 -4.59 -11.46
CA GLN A 209 -11.74 -5.68 -10.60
C GLN A 209 -12.87 -6.50 -11.24
N THR A 210 -13.74 -5.87 -12.04
CA THR A 210 -14.87 -6.54 -12.71
C THR A 210 -14.49 -7.23 -14.01
N THR A 211 -13.25 -7.06 -14.49
CA THR A 211 -12.74 -7.64 -15.74
C THR A 211 -11.72 -8.75 -15.50
N ILE A 212 -11.37 -9.05 -14.24
CA ILE A 212 -10.45 -10.15 -13.91
C ILE A 212 -11.14 -11.50 -14.13
N ASP A 213 -10.43 -12.40 -14.79
CA ASP A 213 -10.84 -13.77 -15.11
C ASP A 213 -9.70 -14.77 -14.85
N THR A 214 -9.88 -16.03 -15.29
CA THR A 214 -8.87 -17.09 -15.16
C THR A 214 -7.62 -16.87 -15.99
N ASN A 215 -7.60 -15.86 -16.87
CA ASN A 215 -6.53 -15.55 -17.81
C ASN A 215 -5.83 -14.23 -17.48
N SER A 216 -6.23 -13.56 -16.40
CA SER A 216 -5.73 -12.24 -16.03
C SER A 216 -5.33 -12.11 -14.56
N PHE A 217 -4.47 -11.14 -14.29
CA PHE A 217 -4.08 -10.76 -12.93
C PHE A 217 -3.69 -9.29 -12.88
N ILE A 218 -3.93 -8.67 -11.72
CA ILE A 218 -3.49 -7.30 -11.44
C ILE A 218 -2.09 -7.37 -10.85
N PHE A 219 -1.25 -6.40 -11.23
CA PHE A 219 0.10 -6.26 -10.73
C PHE A 219 0.44 -4.82 -10.35
N GLU A 220 1.51 -4.69 -9.57
CA GLU A 220 2.22 -3.43 -9.36
C GLU A 220 3.73 -3.70 -9.39
N ILE A 221 4.46 -2.83 -10.07
CA ILE A 221 5.92 -2.89 -10.24
C ILE A 221 6.57 -1.67 -9.60
N SER A 222 7.81 -1.78 -9.13
CA SER A 222 8.64 -0.60 -8.84
C SER A 222 9.35 -0.12 -10.10
N LEU A 223 9.33 1.19 -10.34
CA LEU A 223 10.09 1.83 -11.42
C LEU A 223 11.34 2.54 -10.87
N GLY A 224 12.52 2.12 -11.35
CA GLY A 224 13.82 2.70 -10.99
C GLY A 224 14.40 2.22 -9.65
N ASN A 225 15.72 2.36 -9.49
CA ASN A 225 16.50 1.81 -8.37
C ASN A 225 16.25 2.52 -7.03
N ASN A 226 15.66 3.70 -7.07
CA ASN A 226 15.24 4.43 -5.87
C ASN A 226 13.90 3.92 -5.32
N THR A 227 13.19 3.04 -6.04
CA THR A 227 11.94 2.44 -5.60
C THR A 227 12.15 0.94 -5.44
N SER A 228 11.96 0.41 -4.23
CA SER A 228 12.00 -1.03 -4.00
C SER A 228 10.60 -1.54 -3.65
N LYS A 229 10.10 -2.51 -4.41
CA LYS A 229 8.88 -3.24 -4.06
C LYS A 229 9.27 -4.51 -3.30
N VAL A 230 8.88 -4.62 -2.04
CA VAL A 230 9.13 -5.83 -1.24
C VAL A 230 7.89 -6.72 -1.27
N SER A 231 6.75 -6.08 -1.05
CA SER A 231 5.43 -6.69 -1.00
C SER A 231 4.37 -5.58 -1.07
N SER A 232 3.08 -5.92 -0.98
CA SER A 232 2.04 -4.90 -0.85
C SER A 232 2.12 -4.24 0.53
N CYS A 233 2.00 -2.91 0.62
CA CYS A 233 1.95 -2.29 1.95
C CYS A 233 0.65 -2.69 2.66
N PHE A 234 0.67 -2.70 4.00
CA PHE A 234 -0.51 -3.08 4.79
C PHE A 234 -1.81 -2.39 4.36
N PRO A 235 -1.86 -1.05 4.14
CA PRO A 235 -3.09 -0.40 3.68
C PRO A 235 -3.58 -0.94 2.33
N CYS A 236 -2.70 -1.11 1.34
CA CYS A 236 -3.06 -1.75 0.07
C CYS A 236 -3.64 -3.15 0.28
N CYS A 237 -3.00 -3.97 1.13
CA CYS A 237 -3.47 -5.31 1.46
C CYS A 237 -4.90 -5.31 2.03
N THR A 238 -5.26 -4.34 2.86
CA THR A 238 -6.61 -4.27 3.43
C THR A 238 -7.69 -4.11 2.37
N LEU A 239 -7.48 -3.24 1.37
CA LEU A 239 -8.43 -3.06 0.26
C LEU A 239 -8.44 -4.27 -0.68
N MET A 240 -7.26 -4.82 -1.00
CA MET A 240 -7.12 -6.04 -1.78
C MET A 240 -7.89 -7.22 -1.15
N THR A 241 -7.76 -7.39 0.16
CA THR A 241 -8.45 -8.43 0.92
C THR A 241 -9.96 -8.20 0.95
N ALA A 242 -10.40 -6.95 1.13
CA ALA A 242 -11.82 -6.59 1.06
C ALA A 242 -12.45 -6.85 -0.32
N ASN A 243 -11.63 -6.92 -1.37
CA ASN A 243 -12.03 -7.27 -2.74
C ASN A 243 -11.91 -8.76 -3.08
N ASN A 244 -11.58 -9.62 -2.12
CA ASN A 244 -11.31 -11.05 -2.35
C ASN A 244 -10.12 -11.33 -3.29
N THR A 245 -9.24 -10.35 -3.49
CA THR A 245 -8.03 -10.47 -4.30
C THR A 245 -6.80 -10.07 -3.47
N PRO A 246 -6.51 -10.75 -2.35
CA PRO A 246 -5.41 -10.39 -1.45
C PRO A 246 -4.06 -10.42 -2.21
N PRO A 247 -3.06 -9.65 -1.79
CA PRO A 247 -1.75 -9.69 -2.43
C PRO A 247 -1.06 -11.02 -2.16
N THR A 248 -0.10 -11.39 -3.01
CA THR A 248 0.77 -12.54 -2.77
C THR A 248 1.64 -12.41 -1.53
N SER A 249 2.00 -11.18 -1.14
CA SER A 249 2.65 -10.88 0.14
C SER A 249 2.35 -9.46 0.63
N THR A 250 2.57 -9.21 1.93
CA THR A 250 2.38 -7.91 2.59
C THR A 250 3.57 -7.53 3.47
N HIS A 251 3.84 -6.23 3.65
CA HIS A 251 4.82 -5.72 4.61
C HIS A 251 4.20 -4.68 5.56
N PHE A 252 4.78 -4.57 6.75
CA PHE A 252 4.51 -3.57 7.77
C PHE A 252 5.46 -2.37 7.69
N GLY A 253 5.85 -1.99 6.47
CA GLY A 253 6.61 -0.77 6.22
C GLY A 253 5.75 0.49 6.34
N ARG A 254 5.99 1.49 5.49
CA ARG A 254 5.25 2.75 5.50
C ARG A 254 3.95 2.63 4.71
N GLY A 255 2.91 3.35 5.14
CA GLY A 255 1.61 3.46 4.49
C GLY A 255 1.19 4.93 4.33
N ASP A 256 2.17 5.81 4.26
CA ASP A 256 2.00 7.23 4.51
C ASP A 256 1.12 7.88 3.45
N ASN A 257 0.14 8.66 3.93
CA ASN A 257 -0.83 9.37 3.09
C ASN A 257 -1.64 8.44 2.16
N TRP A 258 -1.61 7.11 2.37
CA TRP A 258 -2.34 6.15 1.53
C TRP A 258 -3.85 6.39 1.61
N ASN A 259 -4.53 6.26 0.48
CA ASN A 259 -5.98 6.37 0.44
C ASN A 259 -6.60 5.55 -0.70
N ILE A 260 -7.93 5.62 -0.79
CA ILE A 260 -8.75 4.92 -1.77
C ILE A 260 -9.35 5.94 -2.74
N PRO A 261 -9.26 5.71 -4.07
CA PRO A 261 -9.92 6.56 -5.06
C PRO A 261 -11.42 6.74 -4.76
N GLN A 262 -11.96 7.93 -5.02
CA GLN A 262 -13.36 8.25 -4.71
C GLN A 262 -14.36 7.31 -5.40
N ASN A 263 -14.03 6.84 -6.61
CA ASN A 263 -14.83 5.93 -7.43
C ASN A 263 -14.63 4.43 -7.10
N CYS A 264 -14.16 4.09 -5.90
CA CYS A 264 -14.01 2.70 -5.48
C CYS A 264 -15.35 2.09 -5.04
N ASN A 265 -15.92 1.23 -5.88
CA ASN A 265 -17.15 0.48 -5.58
C ASN A 265 -17.03 -0.41 -4.33
N SER A 266 -15.82 -0.84 -3.99
CA SER A 266 -15.55 -1.75 -2.88
C SER A 266 -15.23 -1.03 -1.56
N ARG A 267 -15.44 0.30 -1.51
CA ARG A 267 -15.19 1.12 -0.34
C ARG A 267 -15.97 0.62 0.89
N SER A 268 -17.27 0.34 0.77
CA SER A 268 -18.07 -0.13 1.91
C SER A 268 -17.61 -1.49 2.45
N ALA A 269 -17.16 -2.39 1.56
CA ALA A 269 -16.57 -3.66 1.97
C ALA A 269 -15.26 -3.45 2.74
N TRP A 270 -14.41 -2.53 2.28
CA TRP A 270 -13.18 -2.15 2.97
C TRP A 270 -13.46 -1.49 4.32
N GLU A 271 -14.39 -0.54 4.40
CA GLU A 271 -14.80 0.13 5.65
C GLU A 271 -15.28 -0.89 6.69
N SER A 272 -16.05 -1.89 6.24
CA SER A 272 -16.51 -3.01 7.09
C SER A 272 -15.33 -3.86 7.60
N LYS A 273 -14.37 -4.18 6.73
CA LYS A 273 -13.16 -4.92 7.12
C LYS A 273 -12.29 -4.16 8.12
N ILE A 274 -12.04 -2.87 7.89
CA ILE A 274 -11.26 -2.04 8.82
C ILE A 274 -11.93 -1.95 10.18
N THR A 275 -13.25 -1.78 10.22
CA THR A 275 -14.02 -1.76 11.47
C THR A 275 -13.89 -3.09 12.21
N SER A 276 -14.04 -4.22 11.51
CA SER A 276 -13.87 -5.55 12.09
C SER A 276 -12.44 -5.81 12.61
N TYR A 277 -11.42 -5.37 11.88
CA TYR A 277 -10.03 -5.47 12.33
C TYR A 277 -9.80 -4.63 13.57
N TYR A 278 -10.30 -3.40 13.61
CA TYR A 278 -10.23 -2.56 14.80
C TYR A 278 -10.85 -3.25 16.03
N GLU A 279 -12.10 -3.73 15.91
CA GLU A 279 -12.80 -4.43 17.01
C GLU A 279 -12.04 -5.66 17.51
N SER A 280 -11.54 -6.47 16.57
CA SER A 280 -10.74 -7.67 16.87
C SER A 280 -9.42 -7.33 17.57
N GLY A 281 -8.77 -6.23 17.15
CA GLY A 281 -7.56 -5.70 17.77
C GLY A 281 -7.80 -5.19 19.18
N ILE A 282 -8.80 -4.32 19.37
CA ILE A 282 -9.20 -3.79 20.67
C ILE A 282 -9.54 -4.90 21.64
N LYS A 283 -10.30 -5.91 21.20
CA LYS A 283 -10.61 -7.08 22.04
C LYS A 283 -9.33 -7.77 22.51
N SER A 284 -8.38 -7.99 21.63
CA SER A 284 -7.10 -8.62 21.98
C SER A 284 -6.30 -7.76 22.97
N MET A 285 -6.22 -6.45 22.78
CA MET A 285 -5.53 -5.52 23.68
C MET A 285 -6.21 -5.38 25.04
N SER A 286 -7.54 -5.37 25.10
CA SER A 286 -8.31 -5.22 26.35
C SER A 286 -8.15 -6.41 27.30
N THR A 287 -7.96 -7.61 26.74
CA THR A 287 -7.81 -8.84 27.54
C THR A 287 -6.47 -8.93 28.27
N ASN A 288 -5.49 -8.11 27.90
CA ASN A 288 -4.18 -8.06 28.53
C ASN A 288 -4.07 -6.84 29.45
N LYS A 289 -3.77 -7.08 30.73
CA LYS A 289 -3.66 -6.04 31.77
C LYS A 289 -2.66 -4.93 31.44
N LYS A 290 -1.62 -5.21 30.65
CA LYS A 290 -0.60 -4.22 30.25
C LYS A 290 -1.11 -3.23 29.20
N THR A 291 -2.08 -3.64 28.39
CA THR A 291 -2.58 -2.86 27.25
C THR A 291 -4.02 -2.39 27.40
N HIS A 292 -4.68 -2.72 28.52
CA HIS A 292 -6.06 -2.32 28.81
C HIS A 292 -6.23 -0.78 28.73
N ASN A 293 -5.31 -0.02 29.32
CA ASN A 293 -5.39 1.45 29.35
C ASN A 293 -5.28 2.09 27.96
N LEU A 294 -4.62 1.43 27.00
CA LEU A 294 -4.54 1.91 25.61
C LEU A 294 -5.92 1.91 24.92
N THR A 295 -6.80 0.99 25.33
CA THR A 295 -8.18 0.93 24.82
C THR A 295 -9.06 2.05 25.38
N GLU A 296 -8.76 2.53 26.59
CA GLU A 296 -9.43 3.69 27.20
C GLU A 296 -8.99 5.01 26.57
N VAL A 297 -7.74 5.08 26.08
CA VAL A 297 -7.21 6.22 25.32
C VAL A 297 -7.87 6.31 23.94
N LEU A 298 -8.16 5.19 23.31
CA LEU A 298 -8.90 5.09 22.06
C LEU A 298 -10.42 5.26 22.22
N LYS A 299 -10.91 6.31 22.93
CA LYS A 299 -12.35 6.69 23.03
C LYS A 299 -13.06 6.98 21.69
N ILE A 300 -12.45 6.59 20.57
CA ILE A 300 -12.98 6.46 19.22
C ILE A 300 -14.11 5.40 19.16
N ASN A 301 -14.18 4.48 20.12
CA ASN A 301 -15.25 3.49 20.29
C ASN A 301 -16.68 4.07 20.27
N ALA A 302 -16.87 5.34 20.60
CA ALA A 302 -18.19 5.97 20.57
C ALA A 302 -18.74 6.14 19.13
N VAL A 303 -17.93 5.96 18.09
CA VAL A 303 -18.39 6.07 16.69
C VAL A 303 -17.64 5.09 15.77
N ALA A 304 -17.90 3.78 15.90
CA ALA A 304 -17.31 2.74 15.05
C ALA A 304 -17.40 3.05 13.53
N SER A 305 -18.50 3.69 13.09
CA SER A 305 -18.69 4.12 11.70
C SER A 305 -17.67 5.15 11.18
N LYS A 306 -16.92 5.81 12.08
CA LYS A 306 -15.86 6.77 11.71
C LYS A 306 -14.48 6.14 11.64
N ILE A 307 -14.29 4.94 12.21
CA ILE A 307 -12.97 4.27 12.28
C ILE A 307 -12.26 4.22 10.93
N PRO A 308 -12.91 3.87 9.81
CA PRO A 308 -12.21 3.83 8.52
C PRO A 308 -11.66 5.19 8.08
N SER A 309 -12.45 6.26 8.22
CA SER A 309 -12.01 7.62 7.87
C SER A 309 -10.93 8.14 8.80
N VAL A 310 -11.04 7.84 10.11
CA VAL A 310 -10.02 8.19 11.10
C VAL A 310 -8.73 7.42 10.83
N PHE A 311 -8.81 6.16 10.41
CA PHE A 311 -7.67 5.35 10.02
C PHE A 311 -6.95 5.97 8.81
N LEU A 312 -7.67 6.41 7.78
CA LEU A 312 -7.06 7.09 6.63
C LEU A 312 -6.29 8.37 7.03
N GLU A 313 -6.81 9.15 7.98
CA GLU A 313 -6.08 10.32 8.49
C GLU A 313 -4.94 9.94 9.45
N ALA A 314 -5.05 8.82 10.18
CA ALA A 314 -3.95 8.31 11.00
C ALA A 314 -2.72 7.96 10.15
N LEU A 315 -2.92 7.54 8.89
CA LEU A 315 -1.83 7.26 7.93
C LEU A 315 -1.04 8.51 7.51
N THR A 316 -1.53 9.72 7.79
CA THR A 316 -0.74 10.95 7.51
C THR A 316 0.20 11.31 8.66
N PHE A 317 0.15 10.59 9.79
CA PHE A 317 1.22 10.59 10.79
C PHE A 317 2.29 9.61 10.33
N GLU A 318 3.20 10.08 9.48
CA GLU A 318 4.15 9.24 8.78
C GLU A 318 5.06 8.43 9.71
N SER A 319 5.06 7.10 9.57
CA SER A 319 6.03 6.18 10.19
C SER A 319 5.80 4.74 9.72
N LYS A 320 6.77 3.84 9.94
CA LYS A 320 6.59 2.41 9.63
C LYS A 320 5.56 1.79 10.58
N PHE A 321 4.72 0.87 10.10
CA PHE A 321 3.80 0.13 10.97
C PHE A 321 4.53 -0.65 12.06
N THR A 322 5.72 -1.20 11.77
CA THR A 322 6.55 -1.83 12.81
C THR A 322 6.85 -0.88 13.97
N GLU A 323 7.27 0.34 13.66
CA GLU A 323 7.55 1.38 14.66
C GLU A 323 6.29 1.78 15.44
N LYS A 324 5.16 1.99 14.75
CA LYS A 324 3.86 2.29 15.40
C LYS A 324 3.51 1.23 16.45
N ILE A 325 3.66 -0.05 16.08
CA ILE A 325 3.37 -1.20 16.95
C ILE A 325 4.35 -1.27 18.11
N ILE A 326 5.65 -1.14 17.85
CA ILE A 326 6.70 -1.23 18.87
C ILE A 326 6.48 -0.17 19.94
N ASN A 327 6.22 1.08 19.53
CA ASN A 327 5.99 2.21 20.42
C ASN A 327 4.67 2.08 21.18
N THR A 328 3.60 1.64 20.52
CA THR A 328 2.28 1.48 21.16
C THR A 328 2.30 0.40 22.24
N LEU A 329 2.99 -0.71 22.00
CA LEU A 329 3.03 -1.87 22.89
C LEU A 329 4.32 -1.91 23.74
N ALA A 330 4.96 -0.76 23.96
CA ALA A 330 6.17 -0.62 24.76
C ALA A 330 5.92 -0.97 26.24
#